data_AF-D6Z3T1-F1
#
_entry.id   AF-D6Z3T1-F1
#
_cell.length_a   1.000
_cell.length_b   1.000
_cell.length_c   1.000
_cell.angle_alpha   90.00
_cell.angle_beta   90.00
_cell.angle_gamma   90.00
#
_symmetry.space_group_name_H-M   'P 1'
#
loop_
_entity.id
_entity.type
_entity.pdbx_description
1 polymer ?
#
loop_
_entity_poly.entity_id
_entity_poly.type
_entity_poly.pdbx_seq_one_letter_code
_entity_poly.pdbx_strand_id
1 'polypeptide(L)'
;MRNSSSATNHSRLQKLLSGNGSATGFRWFVLVLLPVLLLLALAGQRAIAGWDRAALNLGFLALLAVLGLLFLLLAYIRQTQLTRLRATQQNMVFGLANLAEMRDPDTGKHLERTRGYGVILADTLRRQPKFRRLIDDKFIANLYDAAPLHDLGKVGVPDRVLLKPGRLDQEEFAVIQSHATTGARILERLIEKIDEPVPFLLMSHKIALHHHEKYNGSGYPAGLAGEDIPLEARIYALGDAYDAIRAKRPYKAPVTHLETVQRIYASRGTHFDPDIVNAFLDCEEHFMELFDSYQVYDDVYLHRAKADAQEGGGIEPAVVWSREFELGLDIIDRQHRELIERINSLLNAVRQGKGREESMTLLRFLQEYVIEHFRSEEIYMRHMGYQDYETHKEMHDTFVADLHDLTAEVEKTGITSEHVVQINKRVINWVVAHIFLVDKNLRDCRRPTEQ
;
A
#
# COMPACT_ATOMS: atom_id res chain seq x y z
N MET A 1 -14.39 -45.74 18.57
CA MET A 1 -14.07 -46.06 17.16
C MET A 1 -15.20 -45.52 16.27
N ARG A 2 -14.84 -44.81 15.18
CA ARG A 2 -15.69 -44.09 14.19
C ARG A 2 -16.39 -42.84 14.75
N ASN A 3 -16.46 -41.68 14.11
CA ASN A 3 -16.00 -41.17 12.80
C ASN A 3 -16.09 -39.63 12.91
N SER A 4 -15.02 -38.86 12.65
CA SER A 4 -15.14 -37.39 12.49
C SER A 4 -14.04 -36.72 11.64
N SER A 5 -13.31 -37.45 10.80
CA SER A 5 -12.23 -36.87 9.98
C SER A 5 -12.58 -36.59 8.50
N SER A 6 -13.82 -36.81 8.05
CA SER A 6 -14.19 -36.61 6.64
C SER A 6 -14.79 -35.24 6.30
N ALA A 7 -15.18 -34.44 7.30
CA ALA A 7 -15.87 -33.16 7.06
C ALA A 7 -14.91 -31.97 6.79
N THR A 8 -13.64 -32.08 7.14
CA THR A 8 -12.67 -30.97 7.06
C THR A 8 -11.90 -30.88 5.74
N ASN A 9 -11.85 -31.96 4.94
CA ASN A 9 -11.21 -31.94 3.63
C ASN A 9 -12.14 -31.48 2.50
N HIS A 10 -13.45 -31.71 2.62
CA HIS A 10 -14.41 -31.30 1.59
C HIS A 10 -14.60 -29.77 1.53
N SER A 11 -14.56 -29.08 2.68
CA SER A 11 -14.71 -27.63 2.75
C SER A 11 -13.47 -26.85 2.30
N ARG A 12 -12.27 -27.44 2.45
CA ARG A 12 -11.01 -26.87 1.92
C ARG A 12 -10.91 -26.99 0.41
N LEU A 13 -11.36 -28.09 -0.17
CA LEU A 13 -11.42 -28.26 -1.64
C LEU A 13 -12.51 -27.40 -2.29
N GLN A 14 -13.65 -27.19 -1.62
CA GLN A 14 -14.68 -26.26 -2.10
C GLN A 14 -14.22 -24.79 -2.06
N LYS A 15 -13.48 -24.38 -1.03
CA LYS A 15 -12.90 -23.02 -0.92
C LYS A 15 -11.82 -22.73 -1.95
N LEU A 16 -11.08 -23.75 -2.41
CA LEU A 16 -10.10 -23.60 -3.50
C LEU A 16 -10.76 -23.43 -4.88
N LEU A 17 -12.00 -23.90 -5.04
CA LEU A 17 -12.77 -23.79 -6.28
C LEU A 17 -13.68 -22.54 -6.34
N SER A 18 -13.90 -21.85 -5.20
CA SER A 18 -14.82 -20.71 -5.10
C SER A 18 -14.19 -19.33 -5.29
N GLY A 19 -12.97 -19.23 -5.83
CA GLY A 19 -12.35 -17.95 -6.19
C GLY A 19 -13.17 -17.24 -7.28
N ASN A 20 -14.08 -16.36 -6.86
CA ASN A 20 -15.27 -15.96 -7.62
C ASN A 20 -14.93 -14.89 -8.67
N GLY A 21 -13.69 -14.38 -8.70
CA GLY A 21 -13.17 -13.60 -9.83
C GLY A 21 -12.94 -14.43 -11.10
N SER A 22 -12.67 -15.74 -10.96
CA SER A 22 -12.64 -16.67 -12.08
C SER A 22 -14.05 -17.10 -12.47
N ALA A 23 -14.96 -17.20 -11.49
CA ALA A 23 -16.32 -17.67 -11.68
C ALA A 23 -17.20 -16.67 -12.44
N THR A 24 -17.04 -15.35 -12.26
CA THR A 24 -17.84 -14.35 -12.98
C THR A 24 -17.46 -14.22 -14.46
N GLY A 25 -16.17 -14.17 -14.77
CA GLY A 25 -15.68 -14.21 -16.16
C GLY A 25 -16.00 -15.54 -16.85
N PHE A 26 -15.86 -16.66 -16.13
CA PHE A 26 -16.26 -17.98 -16.60
C PHE A 26 -17.78 -18.08 -16.81
N ARG A 27 -18.60 -17.52 -15.91
CA ARG A 27 -20.07 -17.50 -16.05
C ARG A 27 -20.51 -16.68 -17.27
N TRP A 28 -19.92 -15.52 -17.51
CA TRP A 28 -20.20 -14.74 -18.73
C TRP A 28 -19.74 -15.45 -19.99
N PHE A 29 -18.56 -16.06 -19.97
CA PHE A 29 -18.08 -16.88 -21.08
C PHE A 29 -19.03 -18.04 -21.37
N VAL A 30 -19.47 -18.78 -20.35
CA VAL A 30 -20.44 -19.87 -20.49
C VAL A 30 -21.79 -19.35 -21.01
N LEU A 31 -22.29 -18.23 -20.50
CA LEU A 31 -23.56 -17.63 -20.92
C LEU A 31 -23.55 -17.14 -22.38
N VAL A 32 -22.39 -16.74 -22.91
CA VAL A 32 -22.24 -16.28 -24.30
C VAL A 32 -21.83 -17.41 -25.25
N LEU A 33 -21.02 -18.36 -24.80
CA LEU A 33 -20.52 -19.48 -25.60
C LEU A 33 -21.62 -20.53 -25.87
N LEU A 34 -22.47 -20.84 -24.88
CA LEU A 34 -23.55 -21.83 -25.03
C LEU A 34 -24.53 -21.48 -26.17
N PRO A 35 -25.07 -20.25 -26.26
CA PRO A 35 -25.94 -19.84 -27.36
C PRO A 35 -25.26 -19.95 -28.73
N VAL A 36 -23.98 -19.61 -28.84
CA VAL A 36 -23.24 -19.66 -30.10
C VAL A 36 -22.94 -21.10 -30.51
N LEU A 37 -22.59 -21.98 -29.57
CA LEU A 37 -22.43 -23.42 -29.80
C LEU A 37 -23.74 -24.10 -30.19
N LEU A 38 -24.87 -23.66 -29.61
CA LEU A 38 -26.20 -24.14 -29.97
C LEU A 38 -26.57 -23.72 -31.41
N LEU A 39 -26.27 -22.46 -31.79
CA LEU A 39 -26.47 -21.96 -33.16
C LEU A 39 -25.59 -22.73 -34.17
N LEU A 40 -24.34 -23.03 -33.82
CA LEU A 40 -23.44 -23.89 -34.60
C LEU A 40 -24.02 -25.28 -34.81
N ALA A 41 -24.52 -25.92 -33.74
CA ALA A 41 -25.10 -27.26 -33.81
C ALA A 41 -26.37 -27.31 -34.67
N LEU A 42 -27.25 -26.31 -34.53
CA LEU A 42 -28.49 -26.19 -35.32
C LEU A 42 -28.21 -25.88 -36.80
N ALA A 43 -27.25 -25.01 -37.08
CA ALA A 43 -26.79 -24.71 -38.43
C ALA A 43 -26.15 -25.94 -39.10
N GLY A 44 -25.34 -26.70 -38.36
CA GLY A 44 -24.73 -27.95 -38.82
C GLY A 44 -25.75 -29.04 -39.16
N GLN A 45 -26.76 -29.26 -38.29
CA GLN A 45 -27.84 -30.22 -38.56
C GLN A 45 -28.62 -29.88 -39.83
N ARG A 46 -28.91 -28.60 -40.08
CA ARG A 46 -29.61 -28.15 -41.30
C ARG A 46 -28.76 -28.23 -42.56
N ALA A 47 -27.46 -27.93 -42.45
CA ALA A 47 -26.52 -28.05 -43.56
C ALA A 47 -26.37 -29.51 -44.04
N ILE A 48 -26.29 -30.46 -43.10
CA ILE A 48 -26.17 -31.91 -43.39
C ILE A 48 -27.46 -32.48 -43.99
N ALA A 49 -28.63 -31.98 -43.57
CA ALA A 49 -29.92 -32.50 -44.01
C ALA A 49 -30.36 -32.01 -45.42
N GLY A 50 -29.77 -30.93 -45.95
CA GLY A 50 -30.28 -30.34 -47.21
C GLY A 50 -29.35 -29.39 -47.98
N TRP A 51 -28.08 -29.24 -47.61
CA TRP A 51 -27.11 -28.37 -48.31
C TRP A 51 -27.60 -26.91 -48.50
N ASP A 52 -28.26 -26.36 -47.49
CA ASP A 52 -28.70 -24.97 -47.47
C ASP A 52 -27.53 -24.00 -47.24
N ARG A 53 -27.27 -23.11 -48.22
CA ARG A 53 -26.21 -22.09 -48.15
C ARG A 53 -26.40 -21.12 -46.98
N ALA A 54 -27.64 -20.81 -46.59
CA ALA A 54 -27.90 -19.93 -45.46
C ALA A 54 -27.47 -20.58 -44.14
N ALA A 55 -27.75 -21.88 -43.98
CA ALA A 55 -27.32 -22.66 -42.82
C ALA A 55 -25.79 -22.76 -42.73
N LEU A 56 -25.09 -22.96 -43.86
CA LEU A 56 -23.62 -22.96 -43.90
C LEU A 56 -23.02 -21.60 -43.49
N ASN A 57 -23.57 -20.49 -43.98
CA ASN A 57 -23.12 -19.14 -43.62
C ASN A 57 -23.34 -18.82 -42.13
N LEU A 58 -24.50 -19.21 -41.58
CA LEU A 58 -24.79 -19.08 -40.15
C LEU A 58 -23.82 -19.90 -39.28
N GLY A 59 -23.53 -21.14 -39.68
CA GLY A 59 -22.54 -21.98 -39.01
C GLY A 59 -21.14 -21.36 -39.05
N PHE A 60 -20.72 -20.83 -40.20
CA PHE A 60 -19.44 -20.15 -40.34
C PHE A 60 -19.33 -18.89 -39.47
N LEU A 61 -20.37 -18.04 -39.45
CA LEU A 61 -20.41 -16.85 -38.59
C LEU A 61 -20.38 -17.21 -37.10
N ALA A 62 -21.08 -18.27 -36.69
CA ALA A 62 -21.07 -18.73 -35.32
C ALA A 62 -19.71 -19.34 -34.94
N LEU A 63 -19.01 -20.02 -35.85
CA LEU A 63 -17.62 -20.47 -35.64
C LEU A 63 -16.67 -19.29 -35.43
N LEU A 64 -16.76 -18.25 -36.26
CA LEU A 64 -15.96 -17.03 -36.09
C LEU A 64 -16.26 -16.34 -34.75
N ALA A 65 -17.52 -16.31 -34.32
CA ALA A 65 -17.88 -15.76 -33.02
C ALA A 65 -17.27 -16.56 -31.85
N VAL A 66 -17.28 -17.90 -31.92
CA VAL A 66 -16.60 -18.75 -30.91
C VAL A 66 -15.10 -18.48 -30.89
N LEU A 67 -14.44 -18.43 -32.06
CA LEU A 67 -13.00 -18.16 -32.15
C LEU A 67 -12.65 -16.76 -31.62
N GLY A 68 -13.47 -15.76 -31.90
CA GLY A 68 -13.33 -14.40 -31.36
C GLY A 68 -13.48 -14.36 -29.84
N LEU A 69 -14.50 -15.03 -29.29
CA LEU A 69 -14.70 -15.14 -27.83
C LEU A 69 -13.55 -15.88 -27.15
N LEU A 70 -13.04 -16.95 -27.76
CA LEU A 70 -11.88 -17.68 -27.27
C LEU A 70 -10.62 -16.79 -27.27
N PHE A 71 -10.40 -16.02 -28.32
CA PHE A 71 -9.29 -15.06 -28.39
C PHE A 71 -9.39 -14.01 -27.28
N LEU A 72 -10.57 -13.42 -27.05
CA LEU A 72 -10.80 -12.45 -25.98
C LEU A 72 -10.58 -13.07 -24.59
N LEU A 73 -11.04 -14.31 -24.37
CA LEU A 73 -10.81 -15.05 -23.14
C LEU A 73 -9.30 -15.29 -22.90
N LEU A 74 -8.58 -15.76 -23.92
CA LEU A 74 -7.13 -15.98 -23.83
C LEU A 74 -6.38 -14.67 -23.58
N ALA A 75 -6.77 -13.57 -24.23
CA ALA A 75 -6.20 -12.25 -24.00
C ALA A 75 -6.46 -11.76 -22.57
N TYR A 76 -7.67 -11.96 -22.04
CA TYR A 76 -8.02 -11.63 -20.66
C TYR A 76 -7.22 -12.47 -19.65
N ILE A 77 -7.13 -13.79 -19.86
CA ILE A 77 -6.31 -14.68 -19.01
C ILE A 77 -4.84 -14.23 -19.06
N ARG A 78 -4.29 -13.98 -20.25
CA ARG A 78 -2.90 -13.50 -20.41
C ARG A 78 -2.69 -12.18 -19.66
N GLN A 79 -3.59 -11.21 -19.82
CA GLN A 79 -3.49 -9.91 -19.16
C GLN A 79 -3.50 -10.05 -17.63
N THR A 80 -4.43 -10.86 -17.09
CA THR A 80 -4.52 -11.09 -15.65
C THR A 80 -3.29 -11.80 -15.08
N GLN A 81 -2.73 -12.77 -15.82
CA GLN A 81 -1.48 -13.45 -15.44
C GLN A 81 -0.30 -12.48 -15.47
N LEU A 82 -0.19 -11.62 -16.49
CA LEU A 82 0.85 -10.60 -16.57
C LEU A 82 0.77 -9.59 -15.42
N THR A 83 -0.43 -9.13 -15.08
CA THR A 83 -0.62 -8.22 -13.94
C THR A 83 -0.22 -8.88 -12.62
N ARG A 84 -0.61 -10.14 -12.40
CA ARG A 84 -0.19 -10.89 -11.20
C ARG A 84 1.31 -11.07 -11.13
N LEU A 85 1.94 -11.45 -12.23
CA LEU A 85 3.40 -11.63 -12.30
C LEU A 85 4.13 -10.34 -11.94
N ARG A 86 3.70 -9.20 -12.50
CA ARG A 86 4.25 -7.87 -12.18
C ARG A 86 4.10 -7.53 -10.70
N ALA A 87 2.91 -7.71 -10.13
CA ALA A 87 2.67 -7.45 -8.72
C ALA A 87 3.53 -8.35 -7.81
N THR A 88 3.66 -9.63 -8.15
CA THR A 88 4.54 -10.55 -7.41
C THR A 88 6.00 -10.12 -7.50
N GLN A 89 6.48 -9.69 -8.68
CA GLN A 89 7.84 -9.18 -8.85
C GLN A 89 8.08 -7.90 -8.04
N GLN A 90 7.17 -6.92 -8.10
CA GLN A 90 7.24 -5.70 -7.30
C GLN A 90 7.28 -6.01 -5.80
N ASN A 91 6.44 -6.93 -5.32
CA ASN A 91 6.42 -7.35 -3.92
C ASN A 91 7.70 -8.06 -3.49
N MET A 92 8.29 -8.91 -4.35
CA MET A 92 9.57 -9.56 -4.06
C MET A 92 10.70 -8.54 -3.97
N VAL A 93 10.75 -7.59 -4.91
CA VAL A 93 11.74 -6.50 -4.91
C VAL A 93 11.61 -5.63 -3.66
N PHE A 94 10.38 -5.28 -3.28
CA PHE A 94 10.13 -4.56 -2.04
C PHE A 94 10.52 -5.36 -0.79
N GLY A 95 10.27 -6.67 -0.78
CA GLY A 95 10.72 -7.56 0.30
C GLY A 95 12.24 -7.57 0.45
N LEU A 96 12.98 -7.59 -0.66
CA LEU A 96 14.45 -7.51 -0.66
C LEU A 96 14.96 -6.15 -0.14
N ALA A 97 14.31 -5.06 -0.52
CA ALA A 97 14.61 -3.73 0.02
C ALA A 97 14.43 -3.69 1.55
N ASN A 98 13.30 -4.20 2.06
CA ASN A 98 13.06 -4.29 3.50
C ASN A 98 14.13 -5.15 4.22
N LEU A 99 14.56 -6.26 3.63
CA LEU A 99 15.60 -7.11 4.21
C LEU A 99 16.95 -6.40 4.31
N ALA A 100 17.30 -5.56 3.33
CA ALA A 100 18.49 -4.71 3.40
C ALA A 100 18.38 -3.69 4.54
N GLU A 101 17.19 -3.10 4.69
CA GLU A 101 16.91 -2.08 5.70
C GLU A 101 16.84 -2.63 7.12
N MET A 102 16.43 -3.90 7.33
CA MET A 102 16.39 -4.54 8.66
C MET A 102 17.75 -4.59 9.38
N ARG A 103 18.86 -4.40 8.66
CA ARG A 103 20.21 -4.28 9.26
C ARG A 103 20.51 -2.87 9.78
N ASP A 104 19.76 -1.87 9.33
CA ASP A 104 19.82 -0.50 9.84
C ASP A 104 18.72 -0.34 10.93
N PRO A 105 18.93 0.39 12.02
CA PRO A 105 17.87 0.74 12.98
C PRO A 105 16.66 1.49 12.39
N ASP A 106 16.67 1.84 11.10
CA ASP A 106 15.53 2.42 10.40
C ASP A 106 14.44 1.36 10.13
N THR A 107 13.20 1.70 10.50
CA THR A 107 12.05 0.77 10.38
C THR A 107 11.54 0.74 8.94
N GLY A 108 10.91 -0.36 8.48
CA GLY A 108 10.27 -0.45 7.15
C GLY A 108 9.22 0.64 6.83
N LYS A 109 8.84 1.45 7.83
CA LYS A 109 8.01 2.66 7.68
C LYS A 109 8.74 3.78 6.94
N HIS A 110 10.06 3.89 7.11
CA HIS A 110 10.90 4.85 6.38
C HIS A 110 10.73 4.66 4.86
N LEU A 111 10.74 3.42 4.39
CA LEU A 111 10.56 3.10 2.97
C LEU A 111 9.17 3.53 2.47
N GLU A 112 8.11 3.37 3.26
CA GLU A 112 6.77 3.81 2.85
C GLU A 112 6.61 5.34 2.89
N ARG A 113 7.21 6.02 3.88
CA ARG A 113 7.16 7.48 3.96
C ARG A 113 7.94 8.13 2.81
N THR A 114 9.16 7.67 2.53
CA THR A 114 9.99 8.22 1.44
C THR A 114 9.37 8.02 0.06
N ARG A 115 8.66 6.90 -0.17
CA ARG A 115 7.79 6.71 -1.33
C ARG A 115 6.74 7.81 -1.45
N GLY A 116 5.99 8.04 -0.38
CA GLY A 116 4.93 9.05 -0.36
C GLY A 116 5.47 10.47 -0.56
N TYR A 117 6.60 10.81 0.07
CA TYR A 117 7.28 12.09 -0.14
C TYR A 117 7.65 12.32 -1.61
N GLY A 118 8.25 11.32 -2.25
CA GLY A 118 8.60 11.37 -3.67
C GLY A 118 7.38 11.64 -4.56
N VAL A 119 6.26 10.96 -4.30
CA VAL A 119 5.00 11.13 -5.06
C VAL A 119 4.42 12.52 -4.88
N ILE A 120 4.29 13.00 -3.63
CA ILE A 120 3.73 14.32 -3.31
C ILE A 120 4.53 15.42 -4.02
N LEU A 121 5.86 15.31 -3.96
CA LEU A 121 6.76 16.30 -4.53
C LEU A 121 6.75 16.27 -6.06
N ALA A 122 6.74 15.08 -6.66
CA ALA A 122 6.64 14.92 -8.11
C ALA A 122 5.28 15.42 -8.66
N ASP A 123 4.16 15.15 -7.98
CA ASP A 123 2.85 15.67 -8.39
C ASP A 123 2.79 17.20 -8.31
N THR A 124 3.42 17.78 -7.30
CA THR A 124 3.50 19.24 -7.15
C THR A 124 4.36 19.84 -8.27
N LEU A 125 5.54 19.28 -8.53
CA LEU A 125 6.46 19.72 -9.58
C LEU A 125 5.84 19.67 -10.97
N ARG A 126 5.06 18.64 -11.30
CA ARG A 126 4.46 18.47 -12.64
C ARG A 126 3.55 19.62 -13.06
N ARG A 127 3.02 20.39 -12.10
CA ARG A 127 2.16 21.56 -12.32
C ARG A 127 2.96 22.74 -12.88
N GLN A 128 4.28 22.77 -12.65
CA GLN A 128 5.16 23.81 -13.15
C GLN A 128 5.51 23.58 -14.63
N PRO A 129 5.57 24.63 -15.47
CA PRO A 129 5.86 24.51 -16.90
C PRO A 129 7.15 23.75 -17.23
N LYS A 130 8.18 23.89 -16.39
CA LYS A 130 9.50 23.24 -16.56
C LYS A 130 9.41 21.71 -16.50
N PHE A 131 8.60 21.17 -15.61
CA PHE A 131 8.56 19.72 -15.34
C PHE A 131 7.35 19.01 -15.98
N ARG A 132 6.35 19.76 -16.46
CA ARG A 132 5.10 19.20 -17.02
C ARG A 132 5.28 18.15 -18.12
N ARG A 133 6.36 18.24 -18.90
CA ARG A 133 6.69 17.26 -19.96
C ARG A 133 7.60 16.12 -19.49
N LEU A 134 8.24 16.27 -18.33
CA LEU A 134 9.19 15.31 -17.77
C LEU A 134 8.52 14.38 -16.75
N ILE A 135 7.51 14.89 -16.02
CA ILE A 135 6.81 14.17 -14.95
C ILE A 135 5.38 13.86 -15.43
N ASP A 136 5.17 12.64 -15.89
CA ASP A 136 3.85 12.07 -16.20
C ASP A 136 3.42 11.04 -15.12
N ASP A 137 2.21 10.49 -15.25
CA ASP A 137 1.70 9.49 -14.29
C ASP A 137 2.61 8.24 -14.19
N LYS A 138 3.30 7.90 -15.29
CA LYS A 138 4.24 6.78 -15.31
C LYS A 138 5.50 7.11 -14.54
N PHE A 139 6.03 8.33 -14.64
CA PHE A 139 7.17 8.78 -13.84
C PHE A 139 6.85 8.66 -12.34
N ILE A 140 5.69 9.16 -11.91
CA ILE A 140 5.26 9.11 -10.51
C ILE A 140 5.11 7.67 -10.03
N ALA A 141 4.45 6.80 -10.81
CA ALA A 141 4.30 5.39 -10.48
C ALA A 141 5.67 4.67 -10.38
N ASN A 142 6.58 4.93 -11.31
CA ASN A 142 7.93 4.37 -11.26
C ASN A 142 8.73 4.90 -10.07
N LEU A 143 8.58 6.17 -9.70
CA LEU A 143 9.26 6.76 -8.54
C LEU A 143 8.81 6.10 -7.24
N TYR A 144 7.51 5.85 -7.11
CA TYR A 144 6.94 5.12 -5.97
C TYR A 144 7.50 3.70 -5.86
N ASP A 145 7.60 2.97 -6.97
CA ASP A 145 8.18 1.62 -6.96
C ASP A 145 9.70 1.63 -6.74
N ALA A 146 10.38 2.68 -7.21
CA ALA A 146 11.83 2.76 -7.20
C ALA A 146 12.43 3.20 -5.87
N ALA A 147 11.76 4.10 -5.15
CA ALA A 147 12.19 4.71 -3.89
C ALA A 147 12.78 3.73 -2.84
N PRO A 148 12.15 2.57 -2.56
CA PRO A 148 12.66 1.66 -1.52
C PRO A 148 14.02 1.05 -1.82
N LEU A 149 14.47 1.08 -3.07
CA LEU A 149 15.72 0.44 -3.49
C LEU A 149 16.95 1.35 -3.37
N HIS A 150 16.78 2.60 -2.95
CA HIS A 150 17.88 3.57 -2.83
C HIS A 150 19.05 3.01 -1.98
N ASP A 151 18.73 2.36 -0.86
CA ASP A 151 19.68 1.83 0.11
C ASP A 151 19.94 0.33 0.00
N LEU A 152 19.54 -0.31 -1.11
CA LEU A 152 19.79 -1.73 -1.36
C LEU A 152 21.28 -2.10 -1.22
N GLY A 153 22.17 -1.14 -1.51
CA GLY A 153 23.63 -1.35 -1.41
C GLY A 153 24.16 -1.47 0.02
N LYS A 154 23.40 -1.12 1.06
CA LYS A 154 23.80 -1.29 2.47
C LYS A 154 24.11 -2.75 2.81
N VAL A 155 23.60 -3.70 2.03
CA VAL A 155 23.95 -5.13 2.14
C VAL A 155 25.46 -5.38 2.05
N GLY A 156 26.20 -4.56 1.29
CA GLY A 156 27.65 -4.64 1.13
C GLY A 156 28.46 -3.93 2.22
N VAL A 157 27.81 -3.18 3.12
CA VAL A 157 28.49 -2.45 4.20
C VAL A 157 28.72 -3.39 5.40
N PRO A 158 29.94 -3.47 5.95
CA PRO A 158 30.22 -4.27 7.14
C PRO A 158 29.47 -3.77 8.38
N ASP A 159 28.97 -4.68 9.22
CA ASP A 159 28.24 -4.35 10.46
C ASP A 159 29.04 -3.43 11.39
N ARG A 160 30.36 -3.61 11.49
CA ARG A 160 31.23 -2.74 12.30
C ARG A 160 31.18 -1.26 11.90
N VAL A 161 30.82 -0.96 10.65
CA VAL A 161 30.65 0.41 10.14
C VAL A 161 29.18 0.81 10.24
N LEU A 162 28.27 -0.04 9.75
CA LEU A 162 26.83 0.26 9.70
C LEU A 162 26.21 0.45 11.08
N LEU A 163 26.61 -0.38 12.06
CA LEU A 163 26.05 -0.41 13.42
C LEU A 163 26.91 0.35 14.44
N LYS A 164 27.92 1.12 13.99
CA LYS A 164 28.86 1.80 14.89
C LYS A 164 28.12 2.82 15.77
N PRO A 165 28.19 2.73 17.11
CA PRO A 165 27.63 3.74 17.99
C PRO A 165 28.56 4.97 18.03
N GLY A 166 28.28 5.97 17.19
CA GLY A 166 29.01 7.24 17.19
C GLY A 166 29.32 7.78 15.80
N ARG A 167 30.26 8.73 15.72
CA ARG A 167 30.70 9.29 14.43
C ARG A 167 31.61 8.29 13.72
N LEU A 168 31.43 8.19 12.41
CA LEU A 168 32.35 7.47 11.52
C LEU A 168 33.63 8.31 11.34
N ASP A 169 34.78 7.64 11.29
CA ASP A 169 36.00 8.25 10.78
C ASP A 169 35.97 8.35 9.25
N GLN A 170 37.03 8.90 8.65
CA GLN A 170 37.09 9.14 7.21
C GLN A 170 37.10 7.84 6.39
N GLU A 171 37.75 6.78 6.89
CA GLU A 171 37.82 5.49 6.19
C GLU A 171 36.48 4.76 6.27
N GLU A 172 35.86 4.76 7.45
CA GLU A 172 34.53 4.23 7.67
C GLU A 172 33.47 4.98 6.86
N PHE A 173 33.60 6.31 6.76
CA PHE A 173 32.71 7.12 5.92
C PHE A 173 32.88 6.77 4.43
N ALA A 174 34.10 6.56 3.94
CA ALA A 174 34.32 6.09 2.57
C ALA A 174 33.68 4.71 2.34
N VAL A 175 33.70 3.83 3.34
CA VAL A 175 33.02 2.52 3.27
C VAL A 175 31.50 2.68 3.23
N ILE A 176 30.89 3.54 4.06
CA ILE A 176 29.43 3.71 4.02
C ILE A 176 28.98 4.35 2.71
N GLN A 177 29.72 5.31 2.16
CA GLN A 177 29.42 5.95 0.86
C GLN A 177 29.37 4.94 -0.30
N SER A 178 30.06 3.80 -0.17
CA SER A 178 30.07 2.75 -1.19
C SER A 178 28.71 2.08 -1.42
N HIS A 179 27.74 2.24 -0.50
CA HIS A 179 26.40 1.65 -0.68
C HIS A 179 25.73 2.16 -1.97
N ALA A 180 25.89 3.45 -2.32
CA ALA A 180 25.29 4.02 -3.52
C ALA A 180 25.77 3.28 -4.79
N THR A 181 27.09 3.15 -4.94
CA THR A 181 27.69 2.41 -6.08
C THR A 181 27.43 0.90 -6.02
N THR A 182 27.31 0.33 -4.83
CA THR A 182 27.02 -1.11 -4.65
C THR A 182 25.58 -1.42 -5.03
N GLY A 183 24.63 -0.61 -4.58
CA GLY A 183 23.20 -0.73 -4.92
C GLY A 183 22.98 -0.55 -6.42
N ALA A 184 23.57 0.49 -7.01
CA ALA A 184 23.54 0.71 -8.46
C ALA A 184 24.05 -0.52 -9.24
N ARG A 185 25.19 -1.08 -8.86
CA ARG A 185 25.77 -2.27 -9.51
C ARG A 185 24.91 -3.53 -9.37
N ILE A 186 24.23 -3.71 -8.24
CA ILE A 186 23.27 -4.81 -8.05
C ILE A 186 22.11 -4.66 -9.02
N LEU A 187 21.55 -3.45 -9.14
CA LEU A 187 20.45 -3.14 -10.04
C LEU A 187 20.86 -3.24 -11.51
N GLU A 188 22.05 -2.76 -11.87
CA GLU A 188 22.62 -2.89 -13.22
C GLU A 188 22.67 -4.36 -13.67
N ARG A 189 23.25 -5.24 -12.83
CA ARG A 189 23.29 -6.69 -13.09
C ARG A 189 21.91 -7.34 -13.19
N LEU A 190 20.91 -6.80 -12.49
CA LEU A 190 19.53 -7.27 -12.59
C LEU A 190 18.94 -6.84 -13.94
N ILE A 191 19.13 -5.58 -14.33
CA ILE A 191 18.66 -5.01 -15.59
C ILE A 191 19.27 -5.76 -16.78
N GLU A 192 20.57 -6.07 -16.76
CA GLU A 192 21.26 -6.84 -17.81
C GLU A 192 20.68 -8.24 -18.07
N LYS A 193 19.99 -8.82 -17.08
CA LYS A 193 19.38 -10.16 -17.19
C LYS A 193 17.95 -10.14 -17.72
N ILE A 194 17.37 -8.96 -17.94
CA ILE A 194 15.99 -8.80 -18.38
C ILE A 194 15.99 -8.35 -19.84
N ASP A 195 15.34 -9.11 -20.71
CA ASP A 195 15.30 -8.84 -22.15
C ASP A 195 14.58 -7.53 -22.50
N GLU A 196 13.62 -7.11 -21.67
CA GLU A 196 12.88 -5.86 -21.85
C GLU A 196 13.19 -4.84 -20.73
N PRO A 197 13.35 -3.54 -21.07
CA PRO A 197 13.61 -2.52 -20.08
C PRO A 197 12.44 -2.37 -19.12
N VAL A 198 12.72 -2.47 -17.82
CA VAL A 198 11.76 -2.28 -16.74
C VAL A 198 11.93 -0.86 -16.18
N PRO A 199 11.00 0.08 -16.44
CA PRO A 199 11.24 1.51 -16.18
C PRO A 199 11.54 1.84 -14.71
N PHE A 200 10.85 1.23 -13.74
CA PHE A 200 11.10 1.48 -12.33
C PHE A 200 12.51 1.01 -11.91
N LEU A 201 13.04 -0.09 -12.46
CA LEU A 201 14.40 -0.56 -12.14
C LEU A 201 15.48 0.40 -12.68
N LEU A 202 15.26 0.98 -13.87
CA LEU A 202 16.14 2.01 -14.41
C LEU A 202 16.14 3.27 -13.52
N MET A 203 14.97 3.64 -13.00
CA MET A 203 14.84 4.75 -12.06
C MET A 203 15.49 4.42 -10.71
N SER A 204 15.30 3.21 -10.18
CA SER A 204 15.95 2.72 -8.96
C SER A 204 17.46 2.78 -9.07
N HIS A 205 18.02 2.38 -10.21
CA HIS A 205 19.46 2.44 -10.45
C HIS A 205 19.99 3.87 -10.27
N LYS A 206 19.33 4.85 -10.89
CA LYS A 206 19.73 6.26 -10.79
C LYS A 206 19.54 6.83 -9.40
N ILE A 207 18.44 6.49 -8.71
CA ILE A 207 18.21 6.91 -7.32
C ILE A 207 19.29 6.31 -6.41
N ALA A 208 19.50 5.00 -6.45
CA ALA A 208 20.53 4.33 -5.65
C ALA A 208 21.91 4.94 -5.89
N LEU A 209 22.26 5.25 -7.14
CA LEU A 209 23.56 5.82 -7.47
C LEU A 209 23.71 7.29 -7.03
N HIS A 210 22.66 8.10 -7.11
CA HIS A 210 22.78 9.57 -7.05
C HIS A 210 21.97 10.27 -5.95
N HIS A 211 21.24 9.55 -5.09
CA HIS A 211 20.43 10.18 -4.03
C HIS A 211 21.24 10.96 -2.97
N HIS A 212 22.57 10.77 -2.94
CA HIS A 212 23.49 11.54 -2.10
C HIS A 212 24.31 12.59 -2.86
N GLU A 213 24.02 12.80 -4.15
CA GLU A 213 24.55 13.96 -4.87
C GLU A 213 23.91 15.23 -4.32
N LYS A 214 24.69 16.31 -4.29
CA LYS A 214 24.24 17.62 -3.79
C LYS A 214 24.21 18.59 -4.93
N TYR A 215 23.20 19.46 -4.97
CA TYR A 215 22.99 20.39 -6.07
C TYR A 215 24.23 21.27 -6.39
N ASN A 216 25.07 21.56 -5.40
CA ASN A 216 26.33 22.30 -5.58
C ASN A 216 27.55 21.47 -5.98
N GLY A 217 27.42 20.17 -6.22
CA GLY A 217 28.54 19.29 -6.59
C GLY A 217 29.36 18.73 -5.43
N SER A 218 29.02 19.06 -4.18
CA SER A 218 29.74 18.55 -2.98
C SER A 218 29.24 17.17 -2.49
N GLY A 219 28.40 16.51 -3.28
CA GLY A 219 27.85 15.19 -2.98
C GLY A 219 28.74 14.04 -3.43
N TYR A 220 28.19 12.83 -3.39
CA TYR A 220 28.86 11.61 -3.79
C TYR A 220 27.87 10.66 -4.49
N PRO A 221 28.34 9.66 -5.25
CA PRO A 221 29.72 9.25 -5.49
C PRO A 221 30.44 9.96 -6.66
N ALA A 222 29.71 10.61 -7.56
CA ALA A 222 30.26 11.20 -8.79
C ALA A 222 30.51 12.71 -8.67
N GLY A 223 29.96 13.39 -7.66
CA GLY A 223 30.14 14.83 -7.48
C GLY A 223 29.39 15.64 -8.54
N LEU A 224 28.23 15.14 -8.98
CA LEU A 224 27.39 15.80 -9.97
C LEU A 224 26.79 17.08 -9.39
N ALA A 225 26.63 18.10 -10.23
CA ALA A 225 26.09 19.40 -9.83
C ALA A 225 24.87 19.79 -10.67
N GLY A 226 23.99 20.57 -10.08
CA GLY A 226 22.83 21.13 -10.76
C GLY A 226 21.92 20.08 -11.39
N GLU A 227 21.64 20.26 -12.68
CA GLU A 227 20.74 19.39 -13.44
C GLU A 227 21.41 18.13 -14.00
N ASP A 228 22.73 17.98 -13.85
CA ASP A 228 23.43 16.73 -14.20
C ASP A 228 23.03 15.59 -13.27
N ILE A 229 22.54 15.93 -12.07
CA ILE A 229 21.92 14.96 -11.16
C ILE A 229 20.55 14.56 -11.73
N PRO A 230 20.26 13.25 -11.90
CA PRO A 230 18.96 12.79 -12.38
C PRO A 230 17.80 13.38 -11.57
N LEU A 231 16.72 13.78 -12.25
CA LEU A 231 15.58 14.45 -11.62
C LEU A 231 14.95 13.57 -10.51
N GLU A 232 14.78 12.28 -10.79
CA GLU A 232 14.30 11.28 -9.83
C GLU A 232 15.15 11.22 -8.55
N ALA A 233 16.48 11.36 -8.66
CA ALA A 233 17.39 11.36 -7.52
C ALA A 233 17.30 12.68 -6.74
N ARG A 234 17.19 13.83 -7.43
CA ARG A 234 17.00 15.13 -6.78
C ARG A 234 15.68 15.21 -6.01
N ILE A 235 14.58 14.67 -6.57
CA ILE A 235 13.28 14.59 -5.90
C ILE A 235 13.38 13.68 -4.67
N TYR A 236 13.96 12.50 -4.85
CA TYR A 236 14.07 11.51 -3.77
C TYR A 236 14.92 12.01 -2.60
N ALA A 237 16.07 12.63 -2.89
CA ALA A 237 17.02 13.13 -1.88
C ALA A 237 16.38 14.11 -0.88
N LEU A 238 15.45 14.97 -1.32
CA LEU A 238 14.74 15.87 -0.41
C LEU A 238 13.81 15.09 0.53
N GLY A 239 13.04 14.14 -0.01
CA GLY A 239 12.13 13.30 0.78
C GLY A 239 12.86 12.45 1.81
N ASP A 240 13.97 11.83 1.41
CA ASP A 240 14.84 11.06 2.30
C ASP A 240 15.44 11.94 3.41
N ALA A 241 15.97 13.12 3.06
CA ALA A 241 16.51 14.06 4.04
C ALA A 241 15.44 14.56 5.03
N TYR A 242 14.22 14.85 4.57
CA TYR A 242 13.11 15.22 5.44
C TYR A 242 12.83 14.11 6.45
N ASP A 243 12.73 12.86 6.00
CA ASP A 243 12.47 11.71 6.87
C ASP A 243 13.59 11.51 7.89
N ALA A 244 14.85 11.53 7.44
CA ALA A 244 16.02 11.36 8.30
C ALA A 244 16.19 12.51 9.33
N ILE A 245 15.71 13.72 9.03
CA ILE A 245 15.71 14.83 9.98
C ILE A 245 14.62 14.64 11.05
N ARG A 246 13.42 14.25 10.64
CA ARG A 246 12.23 14.11 11.49
C ARG A 246 12.22 12.83 12.33
N ALA A 247 12.71 11.72 11.78
CA ALA A 247 12.69 10.42 12.42
C ALA A 247 13.56 10.41 13.68
N LYS A 248 13.04 9.78 14.74
CA LYS A 248 13.77 9.56 16.00
C LYS A 248 14.84 8.49 15.76
N ARG A 249 16.11 8.85 15.94
CA ARG A 249 17.23 7.89 15.94
C ARG A 249 17.80 7.74 17.35
N PRO A 250 18.43 6.60 17.71
CA PRO A 250 18.97 6.37 19.06
C PRO A 250 19.89 7.48 19.60
N TYR A 251 20.48 8.28 18.70
CA TYR A 251 21.44 9.33 19.01
C TYR A 251 20.93 10.76 18.73
N LYS A 252 19.67 10.96 18.32
CA LYS A 252 19.14 12.27 17.90
C LYS A 252 17.68 12.47 18.33
N ALA A 253 17.40 13.57 19.03
CA ALA A 253 16.04 13.96 19.39
C ALA A 253 15.22 14.28 18.11
N PRO A 254 13.90 14.00 18.10
CA PRO A 254 13.03 14.33 16.96
C PRO A 254 13.05 15.84 16.71
N VAL A 255 13.22 16.24 15.45
CA VAL A 255 13.18 17.65 15.04
C VAL A 255 11.75 18.01 14.66
N THR A 256 11.28 19.20 15.03
CA THR A 256 9.91 19.65 14.69
C THR A 256 9.75 19.83 13.18
N HIS A 257 8.51 19.82 12.70
CA HIS A 257 8.20 20.00 11.28
C HIS A 257 8.73 21.36 10.79
N LEU A 258 8.37 22.43 11.50
CA LEU A 258 8.80 23.79 11.20
C LEU A 258 10.33 23.93 11.15
N GLU A 259 11.05 23.34 12.12
CA GLU A 259 12.51 23.38 12.11
C GLU A 259 13.12 22.58 10.95
N THR A 260 12.50 21.45 10.58
CA THR A 260 12.92 20.65 9.42
C THR A 260 12.77 21.46 8.13
N VAL A 261 11.64 22.14 7.96
CA VAL A 261 11.35 23.01 6.82
C VAL A 261 12.37 24.14 6.71
N GLN A 262 12.69 24.80 7.84
CA GLN A 262 13.73 25.83 7.90
C GLN A 262 15.10 25.30 7.48
N ARG A 263 15.49 24.10 7.91
CA ARG A 263 16.77 23.47 7.54
C ARG A 263 16.83 23.14 6.05
N ILE A 264 15.75 22.59 5.49
CA ILE A 264 15.65 22.29 4.05
C ILE A 264 15.72 23.59 3.23
N TYR A 265 14.97 24.62 3.64
CA TYR A 265 15.00 25.92 2.99
C TYR A 265 16.38 26.58 3.01
N ALA A 266 17.08 26.54 4.15
CA ALA A 266 18.45 27.04 4.27
C ALA A 266 19.45 26.30 3.37
N SER A 267 19.13 25.07 2.95
CA SER A 267 19.96 24.23 2.09
C SER A 267 19.60 24.36 0.60
N ARG A 268 18.71 25.30 0.24
CA ARG A 268 18.29 25.58 -1.14
C ARG A 268 19.46 26.08 -1.99
N GLY A 269 19.67 25.47 -3.16
CA GLY A 269 20.76 25.78 -4.08
C GLY A 269 22.14 25.27 -3.64
N THR A 270 22.25 24.66 -2.46
CA THR A 270 23.48 24.01 -1.99
C THR A 270 23.30 22.50 -1.96
N HIS A 271 22.50 21.99 -1.03
CA HIS A 271 22.17 20.57 -0.96
C HIS A 271 21.09 20.23 -1.99
N PHE A 272 20.02 21.02 -2.02
CA PHE A 272 18.81 20.69 -2.78
C PHE A 272 18.58 21.65 -3.94
N ASP A 273 17.96 21.13 -4.99
CA ASP A 273 17.53 21.90 -6.15
C ASP A 273 16.55 23.02 -5.74
N PRO A 274 16.79 24.29 -6.12
CA PRO A 274 15.91 25.41 -5.81
C PRO A 274 14.45 25.23 -6.23
N ASP A 275 14.18 24.58 -7.36
CA ASP A 275 12.83 24.36 -7.87
C ASP A 275 12.10 23.30 -7.03
N ILE A 276 12.83 22.26 -6.60
CA ILE A 276 12.31 21.18 -5.76
C ILE A 276 12.04 21.68 -4.34
N VAL A 277 12.91 22.52 -3.78
CA VAL A 277 12.65 23.15 -2.48
C VAL A 277 11.41 24.04 -2.54
N ASN A 278 11.24 24.81 -3.62
CA ASN A 278 10.04 25.63 -3.79
C ASN A 278 8.77 24.76 -3.87
N ALA A 279 8.80 23.67 -4.64
CA ALA A 279 7.67 22.73 -4.68
C ALA A 279 7.42 22.05 -3.32
N PHE A 280 8.47 21.75 -2.56
CA PHE A 280 8.33 21.23 -1.20
C PHE A 280 7.61 22.23 -0.29
N LEU A 281 7.95 23.52 -0.35
CA LEU A 281 7.25 24.55 0.43
C LEU A 281 5.76 24.66 0.05
N ASP A 282 5.41 24.41 -1.21
CA ASP A 282 4.01 24.40 -1.65
C ASP A 282 3.21 23.18 -1.13
N CYS A 283 3.89 22.12 -0.66
CA CYS A 283 3.26 20.86 -0.24
C CYS A 283 3.75 20.32 1.11
N GLU A 284 4.43 21.13 1.92
CA GLU A 284 5.07 20.71 3.17
C GLU A 284 4.08 20.23 4.23
N GLU A 285 2.87 20.78 4.25
CA GLU A 285 1.77 20.30 5.11
C GLU A 285 1.46 18.82 4.83
N HIS A 286 1.41 18.39 3.56
CA HIS A 286 1.21 16.98 3.22
C HIS A 286 2.38 16.08 3.66
N PHE A 287 3.60 16.61 3.72
CA PHE A 287 4.75 15.88 4.28
C PHE A 287 4.62 15.70 5.79
N MET A 288 4.12 16.72 6.50
CA MET A 288 3.80 16.64 7.92
C MET A 288 2.71 15.61 8.17
N GLU A 289 1.58 15.72 7.50
CA GLU A 289 0.46 14.77 7.61
C GLU A 289 0.89 13.33 7.35
N LEU A 290 1.68 13.11 6.29
CA LEU A 290 2.20 11.78 5.99
C LEU A 290 3.11 11.29 7.11
N PHE A 291 4.04 12.10 7.62
CA PHE A 291 4.91 11.70 8.72
C PHE A 291 4.12 11.35 9.99
N ASP A 292 3.19 12.22 10.38
CA ASP A 292 2.40 12.10 11.60
C ASP A 292 1.48 10.88 11.54
N SER A 293 0.95 10.54 10.36
CA SER A 293 0.15 9.33 10.16
C SER A 293 0.90 8.03 10.51
N TYR A 294 2.23 7.99 10.35
CA TYR A 294 3.06 6.85 10.75
C TYR A 294 3.59 6.95 12.19
N GLN A 295 3.61 8.15 12.81
CA GLN A 295 3.98 8.33 14.22
C GLN A 295 2.84 8.01 15.19
N VAL A 296 1.61 8.37 14.84
CA VAL A 296 0.41 7.92 15.59
C VAL A 296 0.36 6.39 15.60
N TYR A 297 0.82 5.74 14.52
CA TYR A 297 1.01 4.30 14.45
C TYR A 297 2.17 3.75 15.34
N ASP A 298 3.16 4.56 15.74
CA ASP A 298 4.26 4.15 16.64
C ASP A 298 3.89 4.27 18.12
N ASP A 299 3.40 5.44 18.51
CA ASP A 299 3.12 5.78 19.92
C ASP A 299 1.91 5.01 20.48
N VAL A 300 0.98 4.63 19.61
CA VAL A 300 -0.21 3.86 19.99
C VAL A 300 0.03 2.34 19.92
N TYR A 301 0.95 1.82 19.08
CA TYR A 301 1.01 0.38 18.79
C TYR A 301 2.36 -0.33 19.08
N LEU A 302 3.52 0.30 18.85
CA LEU A 302 4.81 -0.41 19.00
C LEU A 302 5.47 -0.21 20.37
N HIS A 303 5.21 0.91 21.06
CA HIS A 303 5.78 1.15 22.39
C HIS A 303 5.18 0.28 23.50
N ARG A 304 4.04 -0.38 23.28
CA ARG A 304 3.42 -1.31 24.24
C ARG A 304 3.51 -2.80 23.85
N ALA A 305 3.55 -3.14 22.56
CA ALA A 305 3.71 -4.53 22.13
C ALA A 305 5.09 -5.15 22.51
N LYS A 306 6.16 -4.34 22.58
CA LYS A 306 7.48 -4.80 23.04
C LYS A 306 7.55 -5.15 24.53
N ALA A 307 6.57 -4.74 25.34
CA ALA A 307 6.53 -5.14 26.75
C ALA A 307 6.04 -6.59 26.94
N ASP A 308 5.29 -7.14 25.98
CA ASP A 308 4.55 -8.40 26.15
C ASP A 308 4.86 -9.49 25.10
N ALA A 309 5.68 -9.23 24.08
CA ALA A 309 5.92 -10.20 23.01
C ALA A 309 7.09 -11.17 23.30
N GLN A 310 6.75 -12.43 23.61
CA GLN A 310 7.64 -13.59 23.43
C GLN A 310 7.68 -14.04 21.96
N GLU A 311 8.83 -14.59 21.58
CA GLU A 311 9.26 -15.05 20.25
C GLU A 311 8.22 -15.86 19.47
N GLY A 312 7.97 -15.47 18.22
CA GLY A 312 7.23 -16.29 17.25
C GLY A 312 7.19 -15.65 15.87
N GLY A 313 7.95 -16.20 14.91
CA GLY A 313 8.06 -15.74 13.52
C GLY A 313 6.82 -15.98 12.66
N GLY A 314 5.70 -15.34 13.01
CA GLY A 314 4.52 -15.18 12.16
C GLY A 314 4.41 -13.74 11.63
N ILE A 315 3.59 -13.54 10.59
CA ILE A 315 3.23 -12.18 10.13
C ILE A 315 2.48 -11.50 11.28
N GLU A 316 3.07 -10.46 11.87
CA GLU A 316 2.46 -9.73 12.98
C GLU A 316 1.11 -9.11 12.56
N PRO A 317 0.07 -9.18 13.42
CA PRO A 317 -1.20 -8.49 13.19
C PRO A 317 -0.95 -6.98 13.06
N ALA A 318 -1.68 -6.32 12.16
CA ALA A 318 -1.53 -4.87 11.98
C ALA A 318 -2.04 -4.08 13.19
N VAL A 319 -3.04 -4.62 13.90
CA VAL A 319 -3.61 -4.11 15.14
C VAL A 319 -3.72 -5.26 16.13
N VAL A 320 -3.15 -5.15 17.33
CA VAL A 320 -3.25 -6.17 18.38
C VAL A 320 -4.16 -5.64 19.48
N TRP A 321 -5.15 -6.43 19.90
CA TRP A 321 -6.02 -6.06 21.01
C TRP A 321 -5.21 -5.88 22.31
N SER A 322 -5.49 -4.82 23.05
CA SER A 322 -4.92 -4.51 24.36
C SER A 322 -6.00 -4.03 25.33
N ARG A 323 -5.69 -4.01 26.63
CA ARG A 323 -6.61 -3.50 27.67
C ARG A 323 -6.94 -2.01 27.54
N GLU A 324 -6.25 -1.27 26.68
CA GLU A 324 -6.50 0.16 26.50
C GLU A 324 -7.68 0.47 25.59
N PHE A 325 -8.08 -0.51 24.77
CA PHE A 325 -9.32 -0.48 24.02
C PHE A 325 -10.53 -0.88 24.87
N GLU A 326 -10.33 -1.30 26.13
CA GLU A 326 -11.43 -1.64 27.03
C GLU A 326 -12.04 -0.37 27.64
N LEU A 327 -13.31 -0.14 27.33
CA LEU A 327 -14.15 0.87 27.96
C LEU A 327 -14.76 0.37 29.27
N GLY A 328 -14.73 -0.96 29.51
CA GLY A 328 -15.45 -1.59 30.61
C GLY A 328 -16.93 -1.81 30.30
N LEU A 329 -17.27 -1.86 28.99
CA LEU A 329 -18.61 -2.08 28.46
C LEU A 329 -18.60 -3.37 27.66
N ASP A 330 -18.99 -4.48 28.28
CA ASP A 330 -18.85 -5.86 27.75
C ASP A 330 -19.33 -6.07 26.31
N ILE A 331 -20.34 -5.31 25.87
CA ILE A 331 -20.89 -5.40 24.52
C ILE A 331 -20.02 -4.61 23.53
N ILE A 332 -19.63 -3.39 23.89
CA ILE A 332 -18.83 -2.49 23.04
C ILE A 332 -17.38 -3.00 22.94
N ASP A 333 -16.78 -3.42 24.06
CA ASP A 333 -15.43 -4.00 24.08
C ASP A 333 -15.33 -5.31 23.28
N ARG A 334 -16.44 -6.05 23.16
CA ARG A 334 -16.52 -7.24 22.29
C ARG A 334 -16.63 -6.83 20.82
N GLN A 335 -17.37 -5.77 20.53
CA GLN A 335 -17.50 -5.24 19.17
C GLN A 335 -16.18 -4.65 18.67
N HIS A 336 -15.44 -3.91 19.51
CA HIS A 336 -14.10 -3.41 19.16
C HIS A 336 -13.11 -4.54 18.86
N ARG A 337 -13.11 -5.62 19.65
CA ARG A 337 -12.29 -6.82 19.40
C ARG A 337 -12.56 -7.42 18.03
N GLU A 338 -13.83 -7.66 17.73
CA GLU A 338 -14.26 -8.22 16.46
C GLU A 338 -13.91 -7.28 15.29
N LEU A 339 -14.11 -5.97 15.45
CA LEU A 339 -13.78 -4.98 14.43
C LEU A 339 -12.27 -4.98 14.09
N ILE A 340 -11.43 -5.07 15.11
CA ILE A 340 -9.97 -5.19 14.98
C ILE A 340 -9.58 -6.50 14.28
N GLU A 341 -10.21 -7.62 14.61
CA GLU A 341 -9.98 -8.90 13.92
C GLU A 341 -10.36 -8.85 12.44
N ARG A 342 -11.47 -8.17 12.09
CA ARG A 342 -11.92 -8.00 10.71
C ARG A 342 -11.00 -7.08 9.92
N ILE A 343 -10.53 -6.00 10.52
CA ILE A 343 -9.49 -5.12 9.97
C ILE A 343 -8.22 -5.92 9.65
N ASN A 344 -7.72 -6.70 10.60
CA ASN A 344 -6.54 -7.53 10.40
C ASN A 344 -6.76 -8.57 9.29
N SER A 345 -7.95 -9.15 9.22
CA SER A 345 -8.31 -10.12 8.17
C SER A 345 -8.33 -9.49 6.78
N LEU A 346 -8.92 -8.29 6.65
CA LEU A 346 -8.93 -7.51 5.42
C LEU A 346 -7.51 -7.14 5.00
N LEU A 347 -6.69 -6.64 5.93
CA LEU A 347 -5.30 -6.28 5.67
C LEU A 347 -4.47 -7.47 5.24
N ASN A 348 -4.63 -8.60 5.89
CA ASN A 348 -3.91 -9.80 5.54
C ASN A 348 -4.34 -10.31 4.15
N ALA A 349 -5.64 -10.23 3.82
CA ALA A 349 -6.13 -10.57 2.48
C ALA A 349 -5.57 -9.64 1.40
N VAL A 350 -5.50 -8.34 1.68
CA VAL A 350 -4.92 -7.33 0.80
C VAL A 350 -3.40 -7.52 0.64
N ARG A 351 -2.66 -7.72 1.74
CA ARG A 351 -1.20 -7.94 1.75
C ARG A 351 -0.78 -9.23 1.05
N GLN A 352 -1.56 -10.30 1.21
CA GLN A 352 -1.31 -11.59 0.55
C GLN A 352 -1.75 -11.61 -0.92
N GLY A 353 -2.28 -10.51 -1.46
CA GLY A 353 -2.78 -10.44 -2.83
C GLY A 353 -3.92 -11.43 -3.08
N LYS A 354 -4.71 -11.75 -2.04
CA LYS A 354 -5.88 -12.61 -2.19
C LYS A 354 -6.86 -11.94 -3.17
N GLY A 355 -7.53 -12.76 -3.98
CA GLY A 355 -8.28 -12.28 -5.13
C GLY A 355 -9.31 -11.20 -4.80
N ARG A 356 -9.58 -10.30 -5.78
CA ARG A 356 -10.53 -9.16 -5.70
C ARG A 356 -11.78 -9.44 -4.88
N GLU A 357 -12.34 -10.64 -5.00
CA GLU A 357 -13.62 -10.97 -4.38
C GLU A 357 -13.52 -11.43 -2.91
N GLU A 358 -12.42 -12.01 -2.45
CA GLU A 358 -12.22 -12.30 -1.01
C GLU A 358 -12.08 -11.00 -0.22
N SER A 359 -11.27 -10.08 -0.72
CA SER A 359 -11.07 -8.78 -0.09
C SER A 359 -12.31 -7.88 -0.17
N MET A 360 -13.11 -7.97 -1.25
CA MET A 360 -14.41 -7.29 -1.33
C MET A 360 -15.46 -7.86 -0.38
N THR A 361 -15.45 -9.17 -0.14
CA THR A 361 -16.32 -9.78 0.87
C THR A 361 -15.92 -9.32 2.27
N LEU A 362 -14.62 -9.23 2.56
CA LEU A 362 -14.12 -8.73 3.84
C LEU A 362 -14.41 -7.24 4.03
N LEU A 363 -14.30 -6.42 2.98
CA LEU A 363 -14.61 -4.99 3.04
C LEU A 363 -16.11 -4.74 3.26
N ARG A 364 -17.00 -5.48 2.57
CA ARG A 364 -18.45 -5.38 2.79
C ARG A 364 -18.86 -5.84 4.18
N PHE A 365 -18.26 -6.94 4.65
CA PHE A 365 -18.47 -7.40 6.03
C PHE A 365 -18.03 -6.35 7.04
N LEU A 366 -16.87 -5.71 6.81
CA LEU A 366 -16.37 -4.64 7.66
C LEU A 366 -17.33 -3.44 7.66
N GLN A 367 -17.84 -3.03 6.50
CA GLN A 367 -18.82 -1.96 6.38
C GLN A 367 -20.12 -2.24 7.12
N GLU A 368 -20.71 -3.43 6.94
CA GLU A 368 -21.92 -3.83 7.67
C GLU A 368 -21.68 -3.85 9.18
N TYR A 369 -20.51 -4.33 9.61
CA TYR A 369 -20.17 -4.43 11.03
C TYR A 369 -19.96 -3.06 11.69
N VAL A 370 -19.27 -2.13 11.02
CA VAL A 370 -19.08 -0.75 11.49
C VAL A 370 -20.42 -0.07 11.75
N ILE A 371 -21.38 -0.21 10.82
CA ILE A 371 -22.69 0.44 10.94
C ILE A 371 -23.44 -0.07 12.20
N GLU A 372 -23.45 -1.38 12.43
CA GLU A 372 -24.09 -1.97 13.60
C GLU A 372 -23.36 -1.63 14.91
N HIS A 373 -22.04 -1.51 14.85
CA HIS A 373 -21.22 -1.09 15.99
C HIS A 373 -21.50 0.36 16.40
N PHE A 374 -21.44 1.31 15.46
CA PHE A 374 -21.77 2.72 15.72
C PHE A 374 -23.19 2.90 16.23
N ARG A 375 -24.15 2.15 15.67
CA ARG A 375 -25.52 2.16 16.17
C ARG A 375 -25.61 1.71 17.62
N SER A 376 -24.81 0.73 18.02
CA SER A 376 -24.75 0.24 19.40
C SER A 376 -24.18 1.31 20.34
N GLU A 377 -23.15 2.03 19.91
CA GLU A 377 -22.54 3.15 20.64
C GLU A 377 -23.49 4.35 20.77
N GLU A 378 -24.12 4.75 19.67
CA GLU A 378 -25.11 5.85 19.66
C GLU A 378 -26.30 5.57 20.57
N ILE A 379 -26.81 4.34 20.56
CA ILE A 379 -27.87 3.92 21.49
C ILE A 379 -27.38 4.05 22.92
N TYR A 380 -26.16 3.58 23.23
CA TYR A 380 -25.58 3.69 24.55
C TYR A 380 -25.45 5.15 24.99
N MET A 381 -24.88 6.00 24.15
CA MET A 381 -24.69 7.43 24.40
C MET A 381 -26.00 8.17 24.66
N ARG A 382 -27.06 7.87 23.88
CA ARG A 382 -28.40 8.44 24.10
C ARG A 382 -28.98 8.04 25.45
N HIS A 383 -28.83 6.78 25.85
CA HIS A 383 -29.34 6.30 27.14
C HIS A 383 -28.56 6.89 28.32
N MET A 384 -27.28 7.21 28.13
CA MET A 384 -26.41 7.75 29.18
C MET A 384 -26.36 9.28 29.20
N GLY A 385 -27.02 9.96 28.25
CA GLY A 385 -27.08 11.43 28.20
C GLY A 385 -25.73 12.07 27.86
N TYR A 386 -24.98 11.50 26.91
CA TYR A 386 -23.69 12.04 26.50
C TYR A 386 -23.82 13.45 25.89
N GLN A 387 -23.07 14.41 26.41
CA GLN A 387 -23.21 15.83 26.04
C GLN A 387 -22.84 16.09 24.58
N ASP A 388 -21.82 15.40 24.05
CA ASP A 388 -21.34 15.57 22.68
C ASP A 388 -21.95 14.55 21.70
N TYR A 389 -23.14 14.02 22.01
CA TYR A 389 -23.80 12.99 21.22
C TYR A 389 -23.95 13.36 19.74
N GLU A 390 -24.43 14.57 19.44
CA GLU A 390 -24.68 14.99 18.06
C GLU A 390 -23.38 15.11 17.26
N THR A 391 -22.32 15.68 17.85
CA THR A 391 -20.99 15.77 17.23
C THR A 391 -20.39 14.40 16.97
N HIS A 392 -20.57 13.47 17.91
CA HIS A 392 -20.05 12.11 17.78
C HIS A 392 -20.83 11.29 16.73
N LYS A 393 -22.16 11.46 16.67
CA LYS A 393 -22.99 10.90 15.60
C LYS A 393 -22.60 11.46 14.23
N GLU A 394 -22.29 12.75 14.11
CA GLU A 394 -21.86 13.35 12.85
C GLU A 394 -20.53 12.74 12.36
N MET A 395 -19.61 12.41 13.27
CA MET A 395 -18.39 11.65 12.94
C MET A 395 -18.72 10.25 12.40
N HIS A 396 -19.67 9.54 13.01
CA HIS A 396 -20.13 8.24 12.51
C HIS A 396 -20.75 8.32 11.12
N ASP A 397 -21.68 9.27 10.93
CA ASP A 397 -22.38 9.46 9.65
C ASP A 397 -21.38 9.77 8.53
N THR A 398 -20.39 10.63 8.81
CA THR A 398 -19.32 10.98 7.87
C THR A 398 -18.46 9.77 7.51
N PHE A 399 -18.05 8.98 8.51
CA PHE A 399 -17.26 7.78 8.27
C PHE A 399 -18.02 6.72 7.47
N VAL A 400 -19.30 6.51 7.78
CA VAL A 400 -20.15 5.55 7.05
C VAL A 400 -20.31 5.98 5.59
N ALA A 401 -20.46 7.28 5.32
CA ALA A 401 -20.49 7.81 3.96
C ALA A 401 -19.16 7.58 3.23
N ASP A 402 -18.04 7.91 3.87
CA ASP A 402 -16.69 7.71 3.30
C ASP A 402 -16.39 6.23 3.02
N LEU A 403 -16.79 5.34 3.92
CA LEU A 403 -16.62 3.89 3.75
C LEU A 403 -17.52 3.34 2.65
N HIS A 404 -18.72 3.88 2.49
CA HIS A 404 -19.62 3.52 1.40
C HIS A 404 -19.04 3.95 0.04
N ASP A 405 -18.50 5.17 -0.05
CA ASP A 405 -17.87 5.68 -1.26
C ASP A 405 -16.61 4.87 -1.63
N LEU A 406 -15.78 4.55 -0.63
CA LEU A 406 -14.62 3.68 -0.82
C LEU A 406 -15.04 2.28 -1.30
N THR A 407 -16.04 1.65 -0.68
CA THR A 407 -16.52 0.34 -1.11
C THR A 407 -17.07 0.40 -2.54
N ALA A 408 -17.82 1.44 -2.89
CA ALA A 408 -18.35 1.64 -4.25
C ALA A 408 -17.24 1.88 -5.28
N GLU A 409 -16.18 2.59 -4.92
CA GLU A 409 -15.01 2.82 -5.75
C GLU A 409 -14.27 1.50 -6.02
N VAL A 410 -13.99 0.75 -4.94
CA VAL A 410 -13.33 -0.56 -5.02
C VAL A 410 -14.20 -1.58 -5.79
N GLU A 411 -15.52 -1.53 -5.68
CA GLU A 411 -16.43 -2.37 -6.47
C GLU A 411 -16.28 -2.13 -7.97
N LYS A 412 -16.11 -0.87 -8.39
CA LYS A 412 -15.95 -0.49 -9.80
C LYS A 412 -14.55 -0.85 -10.32
N THR A 413 -13.52 -0.42 -9.62
CA THR A 413 -12.13 -0.44 -10.10
C THR A 413 -11.37 -1.70 -9.70
N GLY A 414 -11.83 -2.40 -8.66
CA GLY A 414 -11.08 -3.47 -7.97
C GLY A 414 -10.06 -2.89 -6.99
N ILE A 415 -9.60 -3.71 -6.03
CA ILE A 415 -8.57 -3.26 -5.08
C ILE A 415 -7.27 -3.01 -5.82
N THR A 416 -6.90 -1.74 -5.91
CA THR A 416 -5.59 -1.27 -6.39
C THR A 416 -4.69 -0.92 -5.20
N SER A 417 -3.41 -0.70 -5.43
CA SER A 417 -2.48 -0.19 -4.42
C SER A 417 -2.95 1.13 -3.79
N GLU A 418 -3.58 2.00 -4.57
CA GLU A 418 -4.23 3.22 -4.07
C GLU A 418 -5.35 2.90 -3.08
N HIS A 419 -6.22 1.95 -3.39
CA HIS A 419 -7.25 1.51 -2.44
C HIS A 419 -6.67 0.86 -1.18
N VAL A 420 -5.51 0.19 -1.26
CA VAL A 420 -4.83 -0.31 -0.05
C VAL A 420 -4.43 0.85 0.87
N VAL A 421 -3.91 1.92 0.29
CA VAL A 421 -3.57 3.15 1.02
C VAL A 421 -4.84 3.81 1.57
N GLN A 422 -5.92 3.89 0.79
CA GLN A 422 -7.19 4.45 1.25
C GLN A 422 -7.85 3.59 2.34
N ILE A 423 -7.78 2.25 2.27
CA ILE A 423 -8.29 1.35 3.31
C ILE A 423 -7.46 1.52 4.60
N ASN A 424 -6.13 1.59 4.50
CA ASN A 424 -5.27 1.90 5.65
C ASN A 424 -5.56 3.28 6.26
N LYS A 425 -5.61 4.31 5.43
CA LYS A 425 -5.76 5.71 5.86
C LYS A 425 -7.17 6.03 6.36
N ARG A 426 -8.19 5.65 5.59
CA ARG A 426 -9.58 6.06 5.82
C ARG A 426 -10.32 5.12 6.74
N VAL A 427 -10.05 3.81 6.70
CA VAL A 427 -10.82 2.83 7.46
C VAL A 427 -10.10 2.44 8.74
N ILE A 428 -8.83 2.06 8.63
CA ILE A 428 -8.11 1.44 9.74
C ILE A 428 -7.64 2.51 10.72
N ASN A 429 -6.96 3.54 10.22
CA ASN A 429 -6.47 4.61 11.09
C ASN A 429 -7.62 5.35 11.77
N TRP A 430 -8.72 5.60 11.05
CA TRP A 430 -9.89 6.25 11.63
C TRP A 430 -10.54 5.37 12.69
N VAL A 431 -10.86 4.10 12.40
CA VAL A 431 -11.55 3.21 13.35
C VAL A 431 -10.75 3.07 14.62
N VAL A 432 -9.45 2.83 14.51
CA VAL A 432 -8.67 2.62 15.72
C VAL A 432 -8.39 3.92 16.47
N ALA A 433 -8.21 5.05 15.76
CA ALA A 433 -8.14 6.35 16.42
C ALA A 433 -9.47 6.71 17.10
N HIS A 434 -10.60 6.38 16.50
CA HIS A 434 -11.92 6.60 17.06
C HIS A 434 -12.12 5.81 18.34
N ILE A 435 -11.88 4.49 18.32
CA ILE A 435 -11.93 3.63 19.51
C ILE A 435 -11.02 4.16 20.63
N PHE A 436 -9.80 4.56 20.28
CA PHE A 436 -8.79 4.90 21.28
C PHE A 436 -8.92 6.33 21.84
N LEU A 437 -9.25 7.30 20.99
CA LEU A 437 -9.24 8.73 21.34
C LEU A 437 -10.64 9.28 21.60
N VAL A 438 -11.65 8.72 20.94
CA VAL A 438 -13.03 9.22 20.99
C VAL A 438 -13.85 8.36 21.94
N ASP A 439 -13.91 7.06 21.72
CA ASP A 439 -14.77 6.15 22.51
C ASP A 439 -14.29 6.01 23.95
N LYS A 440 -13.01 6.27 24.20
CA LYS A 440 -12.46 6.35 25.56
C LYS A 440 -13.22 7.35 26.44
N ASN A 441 -13.80 8.41 25.87
CA ASN A 441 -14.60 9.39 26.60
C ASN A 441 -15.96 8.82 27.03
N LEU A 442 -16.43 7.71 26.43
CA LEU A 442 -17.63 6.99 26.86
C LEU A 442 -17.42 6.31 28.22
N ARG A 443 -16.17 6.06 28.63
CA ARG A 443 -15.83 5.51 29.96
C ARG A 443 -16.24 6.42 31.11
N ASP A 444 -16.22 7.72 30.87
CA ASP A 444 -16.54 8.75 31.88
C ASP A 444 -18.04 9.09 31.91
N CYS A 445 -18.83 8.54 30.99
CA CYS A 445 -20.29 8.54 31.05
C CYS A 445 -20.79 7.58 32.14
N ARG A 446 -20.84 8.04 33.39
CA ARG A 446 -21.60 7.33 34.44
C ARG A 446 -23.03 7.87 34.47
N ARG A 447 -23.99 6.98 34.74
CA ARG A 447 -25.39 7.38 34.99
C ARG A 447 -25.40 8.54 35.99
N PRO A 448 -26.24 9.57 35.82
CA PRO A 448 -26.66 10.36 36.95
C PRO A 448 -27.16 9.36 38.00
N THR A 449 -26.55 9.36 39.17
CA THR A 449 -27.03 8.60 40.32
C THR A 449 -28.53 8.86 40.46
N GLU A 450 -29.32 7.78 40.38
CA GLU A 450 -30.75 7.81 40.74
C GLU A 450 -30.87 8.50 42.10
N GLN A 451 -31.49 9.68 42.10
CA GLN A 451 -32.03 10.32 43.31
C GLN A 451 -33.33 9.63 43.71
#